data_AF-A0A9E0W3T5-F1
#
_entry.id   AF-A0A9E0W3T5-F1
#
_cell.length_a   1.000
_cell.length_b   1.000
_cell.length_c   1.000
_cell.angle_alpha   90.00
_cell.angle_beta   90.00
_cell.angle_gamma   90.00
#
_symmetry.space_group_name_H-M   'P 1'
#
loop_
_entity.id
_entity.type
_entity.pdbx_description
1 polymer ?
#
loop_
_entity_poly.entity_id
_entity_poly.type
_entity_poly.pdbx_seq_one_letter_code
_entity_poly.pdbx_strand_id
1 'polypeptide(L)' 'MEFEIVTGSVESLETDCLIVGVAPDGELAPSADLIDKASAGYLKDVVGDHQGKAGQALLLHKVPGISAARVL' A
#
# COMPACT_ATOMS: atom_id res chain seq x y z
N MET A 1 8.79 -2.56 21.73
CA MET A 1 8.53 -2.50 20.29
C MET A 1 9.87 -2.71 19.62
N GLU A 2 10.00 -3.77 18.83
CA GLU A 2 11.25 -4.12 18.14
C GLU A 2 11.17 -3.58 16.72
N PHE A 3 12.30 -3.11 16.20
CA PHE A 3 12.40 -2.52 14.88
C PHE A 3 13.55 -3.16 14.12
N GLU A 4 13.27 -3.55 12.89
CA GLU A 4 14.25 -4.07 11.96
C GLU A 4 14.13 -3.30 10.65
N ILE A 5 15.28 -3.08 10.00
CA ILE A 5 15.33 -2.49 8.66
C ILE A 5 15.56 -3.61 7.67
N VAL A 6 14.57 -3.85 6.81
CA VAL A 6 14.63 -4.85 5.75
C VAL A 6 14.70 -4.12 4.40
N THR A 7 15.59 -4.58 3.52
CA THR A 7 15.70 -4.10 2.14
C THR A 7 15.24 -5.20 1.19
N GLY A 8 14.33 -4.86 0.28
CA GLY A 8 13.75 -5.81 -0.66
C GLY A 8 12.63 -5.19 -1.48
N SER A 9 12.04 -5.98 -2.37
CA SER A 9 10.88 -5.57 -3.16
C SER A 9 9.62 -5.54 -2.29
N VAL A 10 8.90 -4.42 -2.33
CA VAL A 10 7.68 -4.21 -1.54
C VAL A 10 6.54 -5.17 -1.93
N GLU A 11 6.48 -5.58 -3.19
CA GLU A 11 5.45 -6.49 -3.71
C GLU A 11 5.58 -7.93 -3.19
N SER A 12 6.81 -8.39 -2.97
CA SER A 12 7.11 -9.76 -2.54
C SER A 12 7.36 -9.89 -1.03
N LEU A 13 7.23 -8.79 -0.28
CA LEU A 13 7.48 -8.79 1.16
C LEU A 13 6.36 -9.52 1.91
N GLU A 14 6.71 -10.62 2.56
CA GLU A 14 5.78 -11.36 3.42
C GLU A 14 5.66 -10.67 4.78
N THR A 15 4.50 -10.06 5.03
CA THR A 15 4.18 -9.38 6.29
C THR A 15 2.67 -9.40 6.54
N ASP A 16 2.27 -9.29 7.81
CA ASP A 16 0.87 -9.21 8.20
C ASP A 16 0.19 -7.91 7.75
N CYS A 17 0.94 -6.83 7.62
CA CYS A 17 0.44 -5.52 7.18
C CYS A 17 1.57 -4.69 6.58
N LEU A 18 1.40 -4.29 5.32
CA LEU A 18 2.28 -3.34 4.65
C LEU A 18 1.64 -1.95 4.71
N ILE A 19 2.41 -0.93 5.10
CA ILE A 19 1.90 0.44 5.22
C ILE A 19 2.51 1.28 4.11
N VAL A 20 1.66 1.98 3.35
CA VAL A 20 2.12 2.85 2.26
C VAL A 20 1.50 4.25 2.33
N GLY A 21 2.26 5.23 1.86
CA GLY A 21 1.81 6.61 1.80
C GLY A 21 0.93 6.88 0.58
N VAL A 22 -0.16 7.59 0.82
CA VAL A 22 -0.95 8.26 -0.23
C VAL A 22 -0.86 9.77 0.02
N ALA A 23 -0.48 10.52 -1.00
CA ALA A 23 -0.42 11.97 -0.97
C ALA A 23 -1.83 12.57 -1.18
N PRO A 24 -2.03 13.86 -0.86
CA PRO A 24 -3.28 14.54 -1.13
C PRO A 24 -3.70 14.40 -2.60
N ASP A 25 -5.00 14.41 -2.85
CA ASP A 25 -5.60 14.18 -4.17
C ASP A 25 -5.45 12.73 -4.70
N GLY A 26 -5.07 11.79 -3.84
CA GLY A 26 -5.02 10.36 -4.16
C GLY A 26 -3.75 9.94 -4.92
N GLU A 27 -2.70 10.77 -4.90
CA GLU A 27 -1.45 10.45 -5.56
C GLU A 27 -0.67 9.39 -4.77
N LEU A 28 -0.35 8.26 -5.42
CA LEU A 28 0.35 7.16 -4.78
C LEU A 28 1.83 7.47 -4.59
N ALA A 29 2.38 7.24 -3.39
CA ALA A 29 3.82 7.29 -3.18
C ALA A 29 4.54 6.24 -4.06
N PRO A 30 5.85 6.38 -4.33
CA PRO A 30 6.59 5.45 -5.19
C PRO A 30 6.44 3.98 -4.78
N SER A 31 6.43 3.70 -3.47
CA SER A 31 6.20 2.35 -2.93
C SER A 31 4.78 1.85 -3.18
N ALA A 32 3.78 2.73 -3.09
CA ALA A 32 2.39 2.39 -3.39
C ALA A 32 2.16 2.16 -4.89
N ASP A 33 2.84 2.90 -5.77
CA ASP A 33 2.74 2.70 -7.22
C ASP A 33 3.34 1.34 -7.67
N LEU A 34 4.40 0.86 -7.00
CA LEU A 34 4.92 -0.49 -7.23
C LEU A 34 3.90 -1.57 -6.87
N ILE A 35 3.23 -1.41 -5.73
CA ILE A 35 2.17 -2.32 -5.28
C ILE A 35 0.94 -2.22 -6.21
N ASP A 36 0.60 -1.03 -6.68
CA ASP A 36 -0.49 -0.79 -7.64
C ASP A 36 -0.21 -1.51 -8.97
N LYS A 37 1.03 -1.45 -9.47
CA LYS A 37 1.46 -2.18 -10.66
C LYS A 37 1.35 -3.70 -10.48
N ALA A 38 1.82 -4.22 -9.35
CA ALA A 38 1.72 -5.65 -9.03
C ALA A 38 0.25 -6.10 -8.83
N SER A 39 -0.61 -5.20 -8.35
CA SER A 39 -2.05 -5.42 -8.15
C SER A 39 -2.93 -5.00 -9.33
N ALA A 40 -2.32 -4.73 -10.49
CA ALA A 40 -3.00 -4.39 -11.73
C ALA A 40 -3.96 -3.17 -11.65
N GLY A 41 -3.58 -2.14 -10.88
CA GLY A 41 -4.34 -0.88 -10.76
C GLY A 41 -5.40 -0.87 -9.65
N TYR A 42 -5.45 -1.92 -8.82
CA TYR A 42 -6.44 -2.05 -7.75
C TYR A 42 -6.36 -0.92 -6.71
N LEU A 43 -5.16 -0.47 -6.36
CA LEU A 43 -4.97 0.59 -5.37
C LEU A 43 -5.51 1.91 -5.89
N LYS A 44 -5.22 2.29 -7.14
CA LYS A 44 -5.74 3.53 -7.73
C LYS A 44 -7.27 3.56 -7.80
N ASP A 45 -7.90 2.43 -8.11
CA ASP A 45 -9.36 2.32 -8.17
C ASP A 45 -10.00 2.62 -6.79
N VAL A 46 -9.43 2.03 -5.74
CA VAL A 46 -9.94 2.16 -4.37
C VAL A 46 -9.58 3.52 -3.73
N VAL A 47 -8.38 4.03 -4.01
CA VAL A 47 -7.92 5.34 -3.51
C VAL A 47 -8.70 6.49 -4.14
N GLY A 48 -9.33 6.31 -5.30
CA GLY A 48 -10.21 7.32 -5.90
C GLY A 48 -11.34 7.80 -4.97
N ASP A 49 -11.80 6.96 -4.04
CA ASP A 49 -12.81 7.32 -3.03
C ASP A 49 -12.17 8.06 -1.81
N HIS A 50 -10.88 7.82 -1.57
CA HIS A 50 -10.12 8.35 -0.44
C HIS A 50 -9.12 9.45 -0.87
N GLN A 51 -9.46 10.72 -0.60
CA GLN A 51 -8.69 11.92 -0.97
C GLN A 51 -7.29 12.07 -0.34
N GLY A 52 -6.77 11.06 0.37
CA GLY A 52 -5.41 11.06 0.93
C GLY A 52 -5.15 12.18 1.95
N LYS A 53 -6.18 12.63 2.68
CA LYS A 53 -6.01 13.72 3.67
C LYS A 53 -5.23 13.23 4.88
N ALA A 54 -4.47 14.13 5.51
CA ALA A 54 -3.74 13.83 6.72
C ALA A 54 -4.66 13.24 7.82
N GLY A 55 -4.26 12.11 8.40
CA GLY A 55 -5.03 11.39 9.42
C GLY A 55 -6.08 10.43 8.86
N GLN A 56 -6.25 10.33 7.53
CA GLN A 56 -7.01 9.25 6.90
C GLN A 56 -6.12 8.02 6.70
N ALA A 57 -6.70 6.84 6.85
CA ALA A 57 -6.07 5.56 6.55
C ALA A 57 -7.13 4.60 6.01
N LEU A 58 -6.72 3.69 5.12
CA LEU A 58 -7.62 2.75 4.48
C LEU A 58 -7.00 1.35 4.54
N LEU A 59 -7.65 0.44 5.27
CA LEU A 59 -7.17 -0.93 5.40
C LEU A 59 -7.77 -1.80 4.30
N LEU A 60 -6.92 -2.33 3.43
CA LEU A 60 -7.26 -3.26 2.36
C LEU A 60 -6.83 -4.68 2.75
N HIS A 61 -7.76 -5.62 2.58
CA HIS A 61 -7.52 -7.04 2.83
C HIS A 61 -7.31 -7.78 1.52
N LYS A 62 -6.29 -8.65 1.47
CA LYS A 62 -6.02 -9.53 0.32
C LYS A 62 -5.91 -8.77 -1.02
N VAL A 63 -5.01 -7.80 -1.06
CA VAL A 63 -4.68 -7.08 -2.31
C VAL A 63 -4.11 -8.08 -3.32
N PRO A 64 -4.65 -8.16 -4.54
CA PRO A 64 -4.17 -9.12 -5.54
C PRO A 64 -2.71 -8.82 -5.90
N GLY A 65 -1.90 -9.85 -6.13
CA GLY A 65 -0.52 -9.71 -6.58
C GLY A 65 0.51 -9.30 -5.51
N ILE A 66 0.09 -9.17 -4.25
CA ILE A 66 0.96 -8.78 -3.13
C ILE A 66 1.05 -9.91 -2.11
N SER A 67 2.27 -10.17 -1.61
CA SER A 67 2.50 -11.21 -0.60
C SER A 67 1.99 -10.84 0.80
N ALA A 68 1.89 -9.54 1.10
CA ALA A 68 1.39 -9.06 2.38
C ALA A 68 -0.10 -9.38 2.57
N ALA A 69 -0.49 -9.78 3.78
CA ALA A 69 -1.88 -10.15 4.08
C ALA A 69 -2.84 -8.94 4.01
N ARG A 70 -2.34 -7.75 4.33
CA ARG A 70 -3.08 -6.48 4.37
C ARG A 70 -2.21 -5.32 3.91
N VAL A 71 -2.84 -4.29 3.35
CA VAL A 71 -2.21 -3.02 3.00
C VAL A 71 -2.96 -1.88 3.70
N LEU A 72 -2.25 -0.97 4.35
CA LEU A 72 -2.79 0.22 5.03
C LEU A 72 -2.28 1.51 4.38
#